data_AF-A0A8J6PHI2-F1
#
_entry.id   AF-A0A8J6PHI2-F1
#
_cell.length_a   1.000
_cell.length_b   1.000
_cell.length_c   1.000
_cell.angle_alpha   90.00
_cell.angle_beta   90.00
_cell.angle_gamma   90.00
#
_symmetry.space_group_name_H-M   'P 1'
#
loop_
_entity.id
_entity.type
_entity.pdbx_description
1 polymer ?
#
loop_
_entity_poly.entity_id
_entity_poly.type
_entity_poly.pdbx_seq_one_letter_code
_entity_poly.pdbx_strand_id
1 'polypeptide(L)'
;LLVGRAHLPVDVIARTAAVPPSAKSAALGRQLDPAAYVQHRAWVKQMVLVVLDDPDDPTPYWLVSTRHPDRLLAALGRVDESPVDGTDRSD
;
A
#
# COMPACT_ATOMS: atom_id res chain seq x y z
N LEU A 1 4.79 -4.19 10.81
CA LEU A 1 4.31 -2.83 10.49
C LEU A 1 3.08 -2.50 11.34
N LEU A 2 3.06 -1.33 12.00
CA LEU A 2 1.92 -0.88 12.82
C LEU A 2 1.13 0.19 12.08
N VAL A 3 -0.19 0.02 11.95
CA VAL A 3 -1.08 0.98 11.30
C VAL A 3 -2.33 1.17 12.15
N GLY A 4 -2.41 2.30 12.86
CA GLY A 4 -3.47 2.51 13.83
C GLY A 4 -3.41 1.44 14.92
N ARG A 5 -4.41 0.54 14.94
CA ARG A 5 -4.46 -0.63 15.84
C ARG A 5 -4.11 -1.96 15.16
N ALA A 6 -3.91 -1.96 13.85
CA ALA A 6 -3.61 -3.16 13.08
C ALA A 6 -2.10 -3.41 13.04
N HIS A 7 -1.71 -4.67 13.21
CA HIS A 7 -0.33 -5.13 13.16
C HIS A 7 -0.18 -6.08 11.97
N LEU A 8 0.73 -5.75 11.05
CA LEU A 8 1.07 -6.58 9.91
C LEU A 8 2.46 -7.21 10.13
N PRO A 9 2.60 -8.54 10.14
CA PRO A 9 3.90 -9.20 10.15
C PRO A 9 4.75 -8.78 8.94
N VAL A 10 6.07 -8.70 9.08
CA VAL A 10 6.95 -8.17 8.01
C VAL A 10 7.35 -9.24 6.99
N ASP A 11 7.24 -10.50 7.39
CA ASP A 11 7.44 -11.70 6.58
C ASP A 11 6.41 -11.85 5.46
N VAL A 12 5.15 -11.46 5.71
CA VAL A 12 4.09 -11.49 4.68
C VAL A 12 4.13 -10.29 3.72
N ILE A 13 5.06 -9.34 3.90
CA ILE A 13 5.20 -8.19 3.01
C ILE A 13 6.05 -8.61 1.81
N ALA A 14 5.42 -8.69 0.64
CA ALA A 14 6.10 -8.99 -0.61
C ALA A 14 6.86 -7.79 -1.16
N ARG A 15 6.17 -6.64 -1.29
CA ARG A 15 6.74 -5.40 -1.83
C ARG A 15 5.99 -4.16 -1.35
N THR A 16 6.61 -3.01 -1.52
CA THR A 16 6.09 -1.72 -1.06
C THR A 16 6.35 -0.63 -2.10
N ALA A 17 5.43 0.31 -2.23
CA ALA A 17 5.59 1.42 -3.16
C ALA A 17 4.96 2.70 -2.62
N ALA A 18 5.56 3.85 -2.94
CA ALA A 18 4.93 5.14 -2.68
C ALA A 18 3.77 5.36 -3.67
N VAL A 19 2.64 5.82 -3.15
CA VAL A 19 1.53 6.31 -3.97
C VAL A 19 1.55 7.84 -3.92
N PRO A 20 1.96 8.51 -5.01
CA PRO A 20 2.02 9.96 -5.05
C PRO A 20 0.62 10.58 -5.00
N PRO A 21 0.50 11.88 -4.66
CA PRO A 21 -0.79 12.56 -4.59
C PRO A 21 -1.60 12.49 -5.89
N SER A 22 -0.93 12.46 -7.05
CA SER A 22 -1.54 12.33 -8.37
C SER A 22 -2.25 10.98 -8.58
N ALA A 23 -1.74 9.90 -7.99
CA ALA A 23 -2.30 8.54 -8.12
C ALA A 23 -3.31 8.21 -7.00
N LYS A 24 -3.29 8.93 -5.88
CA LYS A 24 -4.12 8.66 -4.69
C LYS A 24 -5.61 8.51 -4.98
N SER A 25 -6.17 9.37 -5.83
CA SER A 25 -7.60 9.33 -6.15
C SER A 25 -7.99 8.04 -6.88
N ALA A 26 -7.16 7.59 -7.82
CA ALA A 26 -7.41 6.34 -8.53
C ALA A 26 -7.28 5.13 -7.61
N ALA A 27 -6.24 5.11 -6.75
CA ALA A 27 -5.97 4.05 -5.78
C ALA A 27 -7.06 3.89 -4.70
N LEU A 28 -7.74 4.97 -4.32
CA LEU A 28 -8.88 4.93 -3.39
C LEU A 28 -10.24 4.77 -4.07
N GLY A 29 -10.26 4.84 -5.40
CA GLY A 29 -11.48 4.79 -6.22
C GLY A 29 -11.46 3.57 -7.13
N ARG A 30 -11.42 3.81 -8.44
CA ARG A 30 -11.61 2.78 -9.47
C ARG A 30 -10.58 1.62 -9.45
N GLN A 31 -9.43 1.80 -8.81
CA GLN A 31 -8.38 0.77 -8.71
C GLN A 31 -8.36 0.08 -7.34
N LEU A 32 -9.23 0.49 -6.41
CA LEU A 32 -9.30 -0.12 -5.09
C LEU A 32 -9.88 -1.52 -5.21
N ASP A 33 -9.12 -2.49 -4.72
CA ASP A 33 -9.61 -3.84 -4.51
C ASP A 33 -10.52 -3.85 -3.26
N PRO A 34 -11.75 -4.39 -3.34
CA PRO A 34 -12.64 -4.49 -2.19
C PRO A 34 -12.07 -5.26 -0.99
N ALA A 35 -11.12 -6.18 -1.21
CA ALA A 35 -10.47 -6.96 -0.17
C ALA A 35 -9.26 -6.23 0.47
N ALA A 36 -8.83 -5.09 -0.07
CA ALA A 36 -7.69 -4.36 0.45
C ALA A 36 -7.98 -3.73 1.83
N TYR A 37 -6.99 -3.79 2.72
CA TYR A 37 -7.04 -3.02 3.95
C TYR A 37 -6.67 -1.56 3.68
N VAL A 38 -7.55 -0.62 4.05
CA VAL A 38 -7.32 0.81 3.81
C VAL A 38 -7.31 1.58 5.11
N GLN A 39 -6.16 2.20 5.42
CA GLN A 39 -6.07 3.24 6.45
C GLN A 39 -5.87 4.60 5.79
N HIS A 40 -6.99 5.23 5.44
CA HIS A 40 -7.00 6.55 4.80
C HIS A 40 -7.10 7.69 5.81
N ARG A 41 -6.35 8.77 5.56
CA ARG A 41 -6.52 10.08 6.21
C ARG A 41 -6.67 11.14 5.13
N ALA A 42 -7.83 11.80 5.08
CA ALA A 42 -8.16 12.75 4.02
C ALA A 42 -7.15 13.92 3.91
N TRP A 43 -6.61 14.38 5.04
CA TRP A 43 -5.66 15.50 5.11
C TRP A 43 -4.20 15.13 4.79
N VAL A 44 -3.88 13.85 4.55
CA VAL A 44 -2.53 13.38 4.22
C VAL A 44 -2.46 13.07 2.73
N LYS A 45 -1.62 13.79 1.97
CA LYS A 45 -1.64 13.71 0.49
C LYS A 45 -1.02 12.44 -0.09
N GLN A 46 -0.09 11.81 0.63
CA GLN A 46 0.67 10.64 0.17
C GLN A 46 0.17 9.37 0.84
N MET A 47 0.35 8.24 0.16
CA MET A 47 0.09 6.91 0.72
C MET A 47 1.25 5.98 0.41
N VAL A 48 1.31 4.85 1.10
CA VAL A 48 2.16 3.72 0.76
C VAL A 48 1.24 2.52 0.49
N LEU A 49 1.54 1.84 -0.61
CA LEU A 49 0.99 0.53 -0.96
C LEU A 49 1.94 -0.53 -0.38
N VAL A 50 1.38 -1.52 0.31
CA VAL A 50 2.12 -2.66 0.87
C VAL A 50 1.45 -3.92 0.33
N VAL A 51 2.06 -4.59 -0.63
CA VAL A 51 1.52 -5.82 -1.23
C VAL A 51 1.86 -7.00 -0.33
N LEU A 52 0.87 -7.86 -0.10
CA LEU A 52 0.98 -9.00 0.78
C LEU A 52 1.15 -10.29 -0.02
N ASP A 53 1.88 -11.23 0.55
CA ASP A 53 1.95 -12.63 0.14
C ASP A 53 1.69 -13.47 1.40
N ASP A 54 0.41 -13.56 1.75
CA ASP A 54 -0.08 -14.31 2.90
C ASP A 54 -1.05 -15.39 2.38
N PRO A 55 -0.68 -16.69 2.43
CA PRO A 55 -1.55 -17.76 1.94
C PRO A 55 -2.82 -17.95 2.79
N ASP A 56 -2.82 -17.44 4.03
CA ASP A 56 -3.92 -17.63 4.99
C ASP A 56 -4.87 -16.43 5.06
N ASP A 57 -4.55 -15.31 4.40
CA ASP A 57 -5.35 -14.08 4.37
C ASP A 57 -5.53 -13.59 2.91
N PRO A 58 -6.77 -13.45 2.41
CA PRO A 58 -7.02 -12.99 1.05
C PRO A 58 -6.75 -11.48 0.83
N THR A 59 -6.35 -10.72 1.85
CA THR A 59 -6.05 -9.29 1.74
C THR A 59 -4.85 -9.06 0.80
N PRO A 60 -5.04 -8.52 -0.41
CA PRO A 60 -3.96 -8.48 -1.41
C PRO A 60 -2.91 -7.40 -1.11
N TYR A 61 -3.34 -6.30 -0.47
CA TYR A 61 -2.46 -5.22 -0.09
C TYR A 61 -3.08 -4.34 1.00
N TRP A 62 -2.22 -3.58 1.69
CA TRP A 62 -2.61 -2.46 2.52
C TRP A 62 -2.33 -1.14 1.81
N LEU A 63 -3.27 -0.19 1.91
CA LEU A 63 -3.10 1.18 1.42
C LEU A 63 -3.16 2.17 2.59
N VAL A 64 -2.03 2.77 2.92
CA VAL A 64 -1.85 3.48 4.20
C VAL A 64 -1.40 4.93 3.99
N SER A 65 -2.12 5.89 4.55
CA SER A 65 -1.71 7.30 4.53
C SER A 65 -0.51 7.56 5.46
N THR A 66 0.53 8.21 4.94
CA THR A 66 1.71 8.63 5.71
C THR A 66 2.26 9.98 5.22
N ARG A 67 2.84 10.77 6.13
CA ARG A 67 3.55 12.02 5.79
C ARG A 67 5.02 11.79 5.43
N HIS A 68 5.52 10.57 5.63
CA HIS A 68 6.91 10.20 5.42
C HIS A 68 7.00 8.86 4.68
N PRO A 69 6.53 8.79 3.42
CA PRO A 69 6.56 7.56 2.64
C PRO A 69 7.99 7.02 2.52
N ASP A 70 8.96 7.86 2.19
CA ASP A 70 10.35 7.45 1.98
C ASP A 70 10.98 6.80 3.22
N ARG A 71 10.69 7.34 4.42
CA ARG A 71 11.15 6.74 5.69
C ARG A 71 10.52 5.38 5.95
N LEU A 72 9.23 5.24 5.63
CA LEU A 72 8.52 3.97 5.80
C LEU A 72 9.06 2.92 4.82
N LEU A 73 9.24 3.28 3.55
CA LEU A 73 9.80 2.41 2.53
C LEU A 73 11.22 1.96 2.88
N ALA A 74 12.09 2.89 3.28
CA ALA A 74 13.44 2.58 3.71
C ALA A 74 13.48 1.61 4.92
N ALA A 75 12.55 1.75 5.87
CA ALA A 75 12.46 0.86 7.02
C ALA A 75 11.95 -0.55 6.67
N LEU A 76 11.16 -0.69 5.59
CA LEU A 76 10.62 -1.97 5.15
C LEU A 76 11.55 -2.71 4.17
N GLY A 77 12.44 -1.99 3.48
CA GLY A 77 13.52 -2.54 2.67
C GLY A 77 13.10 -3.35 1.44
N ARG A 78 11.82 -3.31 1.06
CA ARG A 78 11.23 -4.07 -0.05
C ARG A 78 10.55 -3.13 -1.04
N VAL A 79 11.29 -2.14 -1.54
CA VAL A 79 10.73 -1.11 -2.41
C VAL A 79 10.64 -1.64 -3.83
N ASP A 80 9.47 -1.52 -4.43
CA ASP A 80 9.31 -1.63 -5.87
C ASP A 80 9.50 -0.24 -6.49
N GLU A 81 10.55 -0.11 -7.30
CA GLU A 81 10.87 1.11 -8.03
C GLU A 81 9.95 1.30 -9.25
N SER A 82 9.18 0.26 -9.60
CA SER A 82 8.20 0.31 -10.68
C SER A 82 7.09 1.29 -10.30
N PRO A 83 6.77 2.28 -11.16
CA PRO A 83 5.65 3.16 -10.92
C PRO A 83 4.40 2.33 -10.61
N VAL A 84 3.63 2.72 -9.59
CA VAL A 84 2.28 2.19 -9.35
C VAL A 84 1.40 2.71 -10.47
N ASP A 85 1.60 2.19 -11.68
CA ASP A 85 0.73 2.40 -12.81
C ASP A 85 -0.42 1.44 -12.58
N GLY A 86 -1.59 1.99 -12.22
CA GLY A 86 -2.73 1.19 -11.77
C GLY A 86 -3.46 0.45 -12.90
N THR A 87 -2.68 -0.19 -13.75
CA THR A 87 -3.10 -1.01 -14.89
C THR A 87 -2.19 -2.23 -14.94
N ASP A 88 -2.20 -3.07 -13.91
CA ASP A 88 -1.84 -4.46 -14.13
C ASP A 88 -3.10 -5.18 -14.61
N ARG A 89 -3.20 -5.27 -15.94
CA ARG A 89 -4.10 -6.20 -16.61
C ARG A 89 -3.60 -7.61 -16.27
N SER A 90 -4.37 -8.36 -15.51
CA SER A 90 -4.29 -9.83 -15.59
C SER A 90 -5.37 -10.32 -16.54
N ASP A 91 -4.89 -10.99 -17.60
CA ASP A 91 -5.61 -11.94 -18.46
C ASP A 91 -6.35 -13.02 -17.64
#